data_AF-A0A6J7M782-F1
#
_entry.id   AF-A0A6J7M782-F1
#
_cell.length_a   1.000
_cell.length_b   1.000
_cell.length_c   1.000
_cell.angle_alpha   90.00
_cell.angle_beta   90.00
_cell.angle_gamma   90.00
#
_symmetry.space_group_name_H-M   'P 1'
#
loop_
_entity.id
_entity.type
_entity.pdbx_description
1 polymer ?
#
loop_
_entity_poly.entity_id
_entity_poly.type
_entity_poly.pdbx_seq_one_letter_code
_entity_poly.pdbx_strand_id
1 'polypeptide(L)'
;MKIISWSDYACPFAYIGFKRLLVARPLTSDSSESGEVEWRAYELHPEIPAGGFERPRGKHGFLKALASEDGLTLRASDRVWSSRPALLAAEVARSEGKHAELHERLFSAAWEEGLDLGRSDVLHPLINDVGLDPVAVLAEMTQQRYLDAIVDALEEAMMLGITGTPSYLLNGQVLRGVQEVEALL
;
A
#
# COMPACT_ATOMS: atom_id res chain seq x y z
N MET A 1 7.96 3.99 -19.47
CA MET A 1 7.51 2.64 -19.07
C MET A 1 6.54 2.77 -17.91
N LYS A 2 5.40 2.07 -17.93
CA LYS A 2 4.35 2.16 -16.90
C LYS A 2 4.31 0.87 -16.08
N ILE A 3 4.35 1.00 -14.76
CA ILE A 3 4.18 -0.11 -13.81
C ILE A 3 2.86 0.11 -13.08
N ILE A 4 1.99 -0.90 -13.04
CA ILE A 4 0.83 -0.89 -12.13
C ILE A 4 1.17 -1.78 -10.95
N SER A 5 0.96 -1.31 -9.71
CA SER A 5 1.24 -2.06 -8.49
C SER A 5 0.00 -2.18 -7.62
N TRP A 6 -0.46 -3.40 -7.37
CA TRP A 6 -1.52 -3.69 -6.42
C TRP A 6 -0.94 -3.99 -5.04
N SER A 7 -1.41 -3.23 -4.05
CA SER A 7 -0.87 -3.27 -2.69
C SER A 7 -1.95 -3.12 -1.62
N ASP A 8 -1.67 -3.72 -0.46
CA ASP A 8 -2.42 -3.52 0.79
C ASP A 8 -1.47 -3.01 1.86
N TYR A 9 -1.83 -1.95 2.58
CA TYR A 9 -1.06 -1.44 3.71
C TYR A 9 -0.94 -2.44 4.85
N ALA A 10 -1.90 -3.38 5.00
CA ALA A 10 -1.83 -4.44 6.00
C ALA A 10 -0.88 -5.59 5.62
N CYS A 11 -0.28 -5.58 4.42
CA CYS A 11 0.64 -6.61 3.95
C CYS A 11 2.12 -6.16 4.10
N PRO A 12 2.94 -6.87 4.90
CA PRO A 12 4.35 -6.49 5.06
C PRO A 12 5.18 -6.72 3.81
N PHE A 13 4.81 -7.72 2.99
CA PHE A 13 5.48 -7.96 1.71
C PHE A 13 5.22 -6.82 0.73
N ALA A 14 4.03 -6.20 0.78
CA ALA A 14 3.72 -5.05 -0.06
C ALA A 14 4.58 -3.84 0.31
N TYR A 15 4.87 -3.63 1.59
CA TYR A 15 5.83 -2.61 2.02
C TYR A 15 7.25 -2.86 1.51
N ILE A 16 7.76 -4.10 1.62
CA ILE A 16 9.08 -4.45 1.06
C ILE A 16 9.10 -4.21 -0.46
N GLY A 17 8.08 -4.68 -1.17
CA GLY A 17 7.92 -4.46 -2.60
C GLY A 17 7.86 -2.98 -2.99
N PHE A 18 7.15 -2.17 -2.20
CA PHE A 18 7.11 -0.71 -2.34
C PHE A 18 8.51 -0.08 -2.21
N LYS A 19 9.29 -0.47 -1.20
CA LYS A 19 10.67 0.03 -1.04
C LYS A 19 11.56 -0.34 -2.22
N ARG A 20 11.44 -1.57 -2.75
CA ARG A 20 12.16 -1.99 -3.96
C ARG A 20 11.70 -1.22 -5.21
N LEU A 21 10.40 -0.94 -5.35
CA LEU A 21 9.88 -0.09 -6.43
C LEU A 21 10.42 1.34 -6.36
N LEU A 22 10.55 1.93 -5.17
CA LEU A 22 11.15 3.26 -5.02
C LEU A 22 12.62 3.31 -5.48
N VAL A 23 13.35 2.19 -5.35
CA VAL A 23 14.72 2.04 -5.86
C VAL A 23 14.72 1.83 -7.39
N ALA A 24 13.82 0.98 -7.91
CA ALA A 24 13.73 0.69 -9.35
C ALA A 24 13.29 1.92 -10.17
N ARG A 25 12.33 2.69 -9.65
CA ARG A 25 11.70 3.83 -10.35
C ARG A 25 12.69 4.79 -11.03
N PRO A 26 13.68 5.39 -10.34
CA PRO A 26 14.63 6.31 -10.97
C PRO A 26 15.53 5.64 -12.02
N LEU A 27 15.75 4.32 -11.95
CA LEU A 27 16.63 3.58 -12.86
C LEU A 27 15.96 3.28 -14.22
N THR A 28 14.63 3.40 -14.31
CA THR A 28 13.85 3.17 -15.54
C THR A 28 13.69 4.42 -16.41
N SER A 29 14.37 5.52 -16.06
CA SER A 29 14.08 6.87 -16.55
C SER A 29 14.82 7.32 -17.83
N ASP A 30 15.52 6.42 -18.51
CA ASP A 30 16.34 6.72 -19.71
C ASP A 30 15.55 7.18 -20.96
N SER A 31 14.22 7.23 -20.91
CA SER A 31 13.38 7.85 -21.95
C SER A 31 12.36 8.79 -21.32
N SER A 32 11.95 9.84 -22.05
CA SER A 32 11.09 10.95 -21.61
C SER A 32 9.66 10.57 -21.16
N GLU A 33 9.37 9.28 -20.97
CA GLU A 33 8.14 8.70 -20.40
C GLU A 33 8.47 7.91 -19.12
N SER A 34 9.27 8.52 -18.25
CA SER A 34 10.08 7.86 -17.21
C SER A 34 9.30 7.51 -15.94
N GLY A 35 9.32 6.22 -15.55
CA GLY A 35 9.11 5.74 -14.18
C GLY A 35 7.75 5.97 -13.52
N GLU A 36 6.66 6.12 -14.26
CA GLU A 36 5.34 6.30 -13.64
C GLU A 36 4.83 4.97 -13.06
N VAL A 37 4.72 4.92 -11.72
CA VAL A 37 4.09 3.82 -10.99
C VAL A 37 2.66 4.21 -10.68
N GLU A 38 1.71 3.47 -11.23
CA GLU A 38 0.31 3.56 -10.87
C GLU A 38 0.01 2.59 -9.72
N TRP A 39 -0.18 3.15 -8.54
CA TRP A 39 -0.58 2.41 -7.35
C TRP A 39 -2.05 2.05 -7.42
N ARG A 40 -2.41 0.82 -7.07
CA ARG A 40 -3.79 0.32 -7.00
C ARG A 40 -4.04 -0.33 -5.65
N ALA A 41 -5.21 -0.05 -5.09
CA ALA A 41 -5.68 -0.72 -3.89
C ALA A 41 -5.91 -2.22 -4.16
N TYR A 42 -5.61 -3.05 -3.17
CA TYR A 42 -6.04 -4.43 -3.11
C TYR A 42 -6.35 -4.74 -1.65
N GLU A 43 -7.62 -4.77 -1.28
CA GLU A 43 -8.01 -5.10 0.09
C GLU A 43 -7.90 -6.62 0.30
N LEU A 44 -6.84 -7.06 0.99
CA LEU A 44 -6.52 -8.47 1.14
C LEU A 44 -7.48 -9.18 2.10
N HIS A 45 -7.94 -8.46 3.13
CA HIS A 45 -8.73 -8.99 4.22
C HIS A 45 -9.98 -8.14 4.52
N PRO A 46 -10.95 -8.08 3.58
CA PRO A 46 -12.18 -7.31 3.75
C PRO A 46 -13.08 -7.86 4.87
N GLU A 47 -12.83 -9.08 5.33
CA GLU A 47 -13.51 -9.72 6.46
C GLU A 47 -13.06 -9.20 7.84
N ILE A 48 -11.92 -8.50 7.94
CA ILE A 48 -11.46 -7.94 9.21
C ILE A 48 -12.43 -6.82 9.62
N PRO A 49 -13.07 -6.94 10.80
CA PRO A 49 -14.06 -5.95 11.24
C PRO A 49 -13.42 -4.59 11.55
N ALA A 50 -14.25 -3.55 11.55
CA ALA A 50 -13.86 -2.25 12.10
C ALA A 50 -13.39 -2.41 13.56
N GLY A 51 -12.28 -1.76 13.91
CA GLY A 51 -11.61 -1.91 15.21
C GLY A 51 -10.67 -3.11 15.33
N GLY A 52 -10.71 -4.04 14.37
CA GLY A 52 -9.78 -5.16 14.31
C GLY A 52 -9.81 -6.07 15.55
N PHE A 53 -8.73 -6.81 15.76
CA PHE A 53 -8.58 -7.71 16.91
C PHE A 53 -7.11 -7.86 17.31
N GLU A 54 -6.85 -8.43 18.49
CA GLU A 54 -5.48 -8.65 18.96
C GLU A 54 -4.75 -9.66 18.07
N ARG A 55 -3.50 -9.35 17.75
CA ARG A 55 -2.66 -10.26 16.98
C ARG A 55 -2.09 -11.34 17.90
N PRO A 56 -2.31 -12.64 17.62
CA PRO A 56 -1.60 -13.70 18.31
C PRO A 56 -0.09 -13.54 18.08
N ARG A 57 0.73 -13.67 19.15
CA ARG A 57 2.19 -13.60 19.02
C ARG A 57 2.69 -14.72 18.11
N GLY A 58 3.17 -14.37 16.92
CA GLY A 58 3.72 -15.29 15.93
C GLY A 58 5.19 -14.98 15.59
N LYS A 59 5.96 -16.02 15.24
CA LYS A 59 7.34 -15.86 14.75
C LYS A 59 7.34 -15.78 13.22
N HIS A 60 7.63 -14.61 12.66
CA HIS A 60 7.76 -14.42 11.21
C HIS A 60 9.24 -14.39 10.80
N GLY A 61 9.93 -15.53 10.92
CA GLY A 61 11.38 -15.62 10.65
C GLY A 61 11.75 -15.23 9.22
N PHE A 62 10.99 -15.74 8.23
CA PHE A 62 11.20 -15.43 6.81
C PHE A 62 11.05 -13.95 6.48
N LEU A 63 9.97 -13.32 6.98
CA LEU A 63 9.72 -11.89 6.74
C LEU A 63 10.85 -11.00 7.28
N LYS A 64 11.40 -11.34 8.46
CA LYS A 64 12.53 -10.60 9.05
C LYS A 64 13.79 -10.74 8.22
N ALA A 65 14.06 -11.93 7.68
CA ALA A 65 15.21 -12.15 6.80
C ALA A 65 15.09 -11.31 5.53
N LEU A 66 13.94 -11.39 4.85
CA LEU A 66 13.68 -10.64 3.61
C LEU A 66 13.79 -9.12 3.82
N ALA A 67 13.19 -8.58 4.88
CA ALA A 67 13.31 -7.16 5.19
C ALA A 67 14.76 -6.73 5.47
N SER A 68 15.54 -7.60 6.11
CA SER A 68 16.94 -7.31 6.44
C SER A 68 17.85 -7.28 5.21
N GLU A 69 17.51 -7.98 4.12
CA GLU A 69 18.24 -7.90 2.84
C GLU A 69 18.18 -6.47 2.27
N ASP A 70 17.05 -5.78 2.49
CA ASP A 70 16.83 -4.39 2.07
C ASP A 70 17.20 -3.37 3.17
N GLY A 71 17.83 -3.80 4.26
CA GLY A 71 18.17 -2.93 5.40
C GLY A 71 16.98 -2.42 6.20
N LEU A 72 15.79 -3.02 6.03
CA LEU A 72 14.55 -2.61 6.66
C LEU A 72 14.37 -3.29 8.02
N THR A 73 13.94 -2.51 9.02
CA THR A 73 13.53 -3.04 10.32
C THR A 73 12.02 -2.89 10.47
N LEU A 74 11.28 -3.97 10.25
CA LEU A 74 9.82 -3.94 10.33
C LEU A 74 9.33 -3.98 11.79
N ARG A 75 8.41 -3.08 12.12
CA ARG A 75 7.65 -3.06 13.37
C ARG A 75 6.21 -3.46 13.08
N ALA A 76 5.87 -4.71 13.37
CA ALA A 76 4.50 -5.17 13.26
C ALA A 76 3.64 -4.59 14.41
N SER A 77 2.42 -4.17 14.09
CA SER A 77 1.43 -3.83 15.11
C SER A 77 1.05 -5.06 15.94
N ASP A 78 0.82 -4.85 17.24
CA ASP A 78 0.27 -5.85 18.15
C ASP A 78 -1.22 -6.17 17.86
N ARG A 79 -1.81 -5.47 16.89
CA ARG A 79 -3.18 -5.71 16.41
C ARG A 79 -3.20 -6.17 14.96
N VAL A 80 -4.26 -6.89 14.63
CA VAL A 80 -4.75 -7.06 13.26
C VAL A 80 -5.81 -5.98 13.06
N TRP A 81 -5.63 -5.17 12.03
CA TRP A 81 -6.48 -4.02 11.74
C TRP A 81 -7.01 -4.07 10.30
N SER A 82 -8.19 -3.49 10.08
CA SER A 82 -8.77 -3.37 8.74
C SER A 82 -7.99 -2.32 7.96
N SER A 83 -7.53 -2.66 6.76
CA SER A 83 -6.81 -1.73 5.88
C SER A 83 -7.73 -0.76 5.14
N ARG A 84 -9.05 -1.02 5.12
CA ARG A 84 -10.02 -0.21 4.39
C ARG A 84 -9.95 1.30 4.71
N PRO A 85 -9.84 1.75 5.97
CA PRO A 85 -9.73 3.19 6.25
C PRO A 85 -8.49 3.82 5.60
N ALA A 86 -7.35 3.13 5.61
CA ALA A 86 -6.13 3.61 4.97
C ALA A 86 -6.23 3.61 3.43
N LEU A 87 -6.85 2.57 2.86
CA LEU A 87 -7.11 2.49 1.42
C LEU A 87 -8.03 3.63 0.95
N LEU A 88 -9.11 3.90 1.68
CA LEU A 88 -10.01 5.01 1.39
C LEU A 88 -9.29 6.37 1.50
N ALA A 89 -8.48 6.58 2.54
CA ALA A 89 -7.71 7.81 2.69
C ALA A 89 -6.75 8.03 1.49
N ALA A 90 -6.12 6.96 1.00
CA ALA A 90 -5.26 7.01 -0.16
C ALA A 90 -6.03 7.39 -1.45
N GLU A 91 -7.22 6.84 -1.67
CA GLU A 91 -8.05 7.19 -2.84
C GLU A 91 -8.60 8.62 -2.75
N VAL A 92 -8.91 9.13 -1.56
CA VAL A 92 -9.21 10.57 -1.39
C VAL A 92 -7.98 11.41 -1.72
N ALA A 93 -6.81 11.05 -1.21
CA ALA A 93 -5.57 11.76 -1.53
C ALA A 93 -5.25 11.71 -3.05
N ARG A 94 -5.68 10.67 -3.76
CA ARG A 94 -5.58 10.61 -5.23
C ARG A 94 -6.38 11.69 -5.91
N SER A 95 -7.62 11.95 -5.49
CA SER A 95 -8.42 13.05 -6.07
C SER A 95 -7.79 14.43 -5.80
N GLU A 96 -6.97 14.54 -4.76
CA GLU A 96 -6.23 15.76 -4.39
C GLU A 96 -4.80 15.82 -4.95
N GLY A 97 -4.39 14.85 -5.79
CA GLY A 97 -3.03 14.81 -6.36
C GLY A 97 -1.92 14.50 -5.35
N LYS A 98 -2.27 13.92 -4.19
CA LYS A 98 -1.39 13.60 -3.05
C LYS A 98 -1.29 12.11 -2.74
N HIS A 99 -1.70 11.24 -3.67
CA HIS A 99 -1.66 9.80 -3.46
C HIS A 99 -0.25 9.31 -3.17
N ALA A 100 0.76 9.73 -3.93
CA ALA A 100 2.12 9.20 -3.78
C ALA A 100 2.69 9.52 -2.39
N GLU A 101 2.52 10.76 -1.94
CA GLU A 101 2.97 11.21 -0.62
C GLU A 101 2.24 10.48 0.51
N LEU A 102 0.91 10.35 0.43
CA LEU A 102 0.15 9.64 1.46
C LEU A 102 0.42 8.14 1.45
N HIS A 103 0.58 7.54 0.27
CA HIS A 103 0.91 6.12 0.11
C HIS A 103 2.22 5.77 0.82
N GLU A 104 3.28 6.57 0.61
CA GLU A 104 4.56 6.39 1.31
C GLU A 104 4.39 6.58 2.82
N ARG A 105 3.69 7.64 3.24
CA ARG A 105 3.48 7.95 4.67
C ARG A 105 2.72 6.84 5.40
N LEU A 106 1.66 6.30 4.79
CA LEU A 106 0.85 5.20 5.34
C LEU A 106 1.70 3.92 5.43
N PHE A 107 2.49 3.61 4.41
CA PHE A 107 3.35 2.44 4.45
C PHE A 107 4.40 2.49 5.56
N SER A 108 5.09 3.63 5.72
CA SER A 108 6.03 3.83 6.83
C SER A 108 5.33 3.79 8.19
N ALA A 109 4.14 4.40 8.32
CA ALA A 109 3.34 4.32 9.55
C ALA A 109 2.99 2.87 9.93
N ALA A 110 2.57 2.06 8.96
CA ALA A 110 2.20 0.67 9.20
C ALA A 110 3.41 -0.21 9.61
N TRP A 111 4.55 -0.03 8.94
CA TRP A 111 5.63 -1.03 8.99
C TRP A 111 6.96 -0.55 9.58
N GLU A 112 7.21 0.74 9.65
CA GLU A 112 8.37 1.30 10.37
C GLU A 112 7.97 1.75 11.79
N GLU A 113 6.74 2.23 11.96
CA GLU A 113 6.22 2.75 13.23
C GLU A 113 5.28 1.75 13.94
N GLY A 114 4.69 0.79 13.21
CA GLY A 114 3.81 -0.24 13.76
C GLY A 114 2.41 0.26 14.13
N LEU A 115 1.95 1.33 13.48
CA LEU A 115 0.66 1.97 13.76
C LEU A 115 -0.53 1.19 13.19
N ASP A 116 -1.67 1.30 13.86
CA ASP A 116 -2.96 0.75 13.43
C ASP A 116 -3.67 1.78 12.55
N LEU A 117 -3.58 1.58 11.24
CA LEU A 117 -4.18 2.48 10.26
C LEU A 117 -5.70 2.29 10.08
N GLY A 118 -6.30 1.37 10.83
CA GLY A 118 -7.75 1.21 10.91
C GLY A 118 -8.41 2.31 11.77
N ARG A 119 -7.62 3.16 12.43
CA ARG A 119 -8.11 4.19 13.36
C ARG A 119 -8.00 5.60 12.79
N SER A 120 -9.07 6.39 12.91
CA SER A 120 -9.11 7.77 12.44
C SER A 120 -8.16 8.69 13.19
N ASP A 121 -7.95 8.48 14.50
CA ASP A 121 -7.02 9.28 15.30
C ASP A 121 -5.55 9.02 14.93
N VAL A 122 -5.25 7.86 14.34
CA VAL A 122 -3.96 7.55 13.73
C VAL A 122 -3.87 8.17 12.34
N LEU A 123 -4.89 8.03 11.49
CA LEU A 123 -4.88 8.58 10.12
C LEU A 123 -4.80 10.11 10.10
N HIS A 124 -5.42 10.79 11.06
CA HIS A 124 -5.50 12.25 11.09
C HIS A 124 -4.13 12.96 11.00
N PRO A 125 -3.14 12.67 11.87
CA PRO A 125 -1.81 13.25 11.73
C PRO A 125 -1.09 12.84 10.44
N LEU A 126 -1.27 11.61 9.95
CA LEU A 126 -0.62 11.12 8.72
C LEU A 126 -1.09 11.87 7.47
N ILE A 127 -2.38 12.18 7.40
CA ILE A 127 -2.98 12.98 6.34
C ILE A 127 -2.45 14.42 6.41
N ASN A 128 -2.33 14.97 7.62
CA ASN A 128 -1.77 16.31 7.81
C ASN A 128 -0.29 16.40 7.39
N ASP A 129 0.50 15.35 7.65
CA ASP A 129 1.94 15.30 7.30
C ASP A 129 2.19 15.50 5.79
N VAL A 130 1.22 15.14 4.94
CA VAL A 130 1.32 15.29 3.47
C VAL A 130 0.65 16.56 2.93
N GLY A 131 0.17 17.43 3.83
CA GLY A 131 -0.42 18.73 3.50
C GLY A 131 -1.91 18.70 3.12
N LEU A 132 -2.62 17.61 3.45
CA LEU A 132 -4.07 17.51 3.27
C LEU A 132 -4.81 17.89 4.56
N ASP A 133 -6.03 18.42 4.44
CA ASP A 133 -6.93 18.66 5.59
C ASP A 133 -7.49 17.31 6.08
N PRO A 134 -7.11 16.84 7.28
CA PRO A 134 -7.55 15.54 7.75
C PRO A 134 -9.06 15.47 8.01
N VAL A 135 -9.69 16.57 8.42
CA VAL A 135 -11.14 16.60 8.67
C VAL A 135 -11.88 16.45 7.36
N ALA A 136 -11.44 17.16 6.32
CA ALA A 136 -12.02 17.04 4.98
C ALA A 136 -11.81 15.63 4.41
N VAL A 137 -10.61 15.07 4.51
CA VAL A 137 -10.32 13.71 4.00
C VAL A 137 -11.17 12.66 4.72
N LEU A 138 -11.22 12.69 6.06
CA LEU A 138 -12.02 11.73 6.82
C LEU A 138 -13.53 11.83 6.50
N ALA A 139 -14.03 13.02 6.19
CA ALA A 139 -15.41 13.21 5.73
C ALA A 139 -15.61 12.67 4.30
N GLU A 140 -14.67 12.91 3.39
CA GLU A 140 -14.75 12.42 2.01
C GLU A 140 -14.64 10.90 1.89
N MET A 141 -13.92 10.24 2.80
CA MET A 141 -13.83 8.77 2.86
C MET A 141 -15.20 8.08 2.99
N THR A 142 -16.26 8.78 3.42
CA THR A 142 -17.61 8.20 3.52
C THR A 142 -18.34 8.13 2.19
N GLN A 143 -17.79 8.74 1.13
CA GLN A 143 -18.42 8.77 -0.19
C GLN A 143 -18.23 7.43 -0.91
N GLN A 144 -19.33 6.90 -1.46
CA GLN A 144 -19.36 5.58 -2.11
C GLN A 144 -18.32 5.44 -3.24
N ARG A 145 -18.05 6.52 -3.98
CA ARG A 145 -17.09 6.52 -5.09
C ARG A 145 -15.67 6.04 -4.73
N TYR A 146 -15.22 6.26 -3.50
CA TYR A 146 -13.89 5.82 -3.08
C TYR A 146 -13.87 4.33 -2.71
N LEU A 147 -14.99 3.81 -2.21
CA LEU A 147 -15.16 2.37 -2.04
C LEU A 147 -15.26 1.67 -3.39
N ASP A 148 -16.03 2.24 -4.33
CA ASP A 148 -16.14 1.72 -5.69
C ASP A 148 -14.77 1.65 -6.38
N ALA A 149 -13.93 2.68 -6.23
CA ALA A 149 -12.57 2.66 -6.78
C ALA A 149 -11.68 1.52 -6.22
N ILE A 150 -11.84 1.18 -4.94
CA ILE A 150 -11.13 0.04 -4.33
C ILE A 150 -11.66 -1.29 -4.89
N VAL A 151 -12.97 -1.42 -5.03
CA VAL A 151 -13.63 -2.60 -5.59
C VAL A 151 -13.23 -2.80 -7.05
N ASP A 152 -13.29 -1.76 -7.87
CA ASP A 152 -12.90 -1.78 -9.28
C ASP A 152 -11.43 -2.19 -9.44
N ALA A 153 -10.54 -1.66 -8.61
CA ALA A 153 -9.13 -2.03 -8.62
C ALA A 153 -8.89 -3.51 -8.25
N LEU A 154 -9.69 -4.05 -7.31
CA LEU A 154 -9.65 -5.46 -6.93
C LEU A 154 -10.22 -6.36 -8.04
N GLU A 155 -11.32 -5.98 -8.68
CA GLU A 155 -11.90 -6.71 -9.82
C GLU A 155 -10.93 -6.76 -11.00
N GLU A 156 -10.26 -5.65 -11.31
CA GLU A 156 -9.19 -5.61 -12.31
C GLU A 156 -8.06 -6.58 -11.97
N ALA A 157 -7.60 -6.60 -10.71
CA ALA A 157 -6.59 -7.54 -10.25
C ALA A 157 -7.03 -9.00 -10.46
N MET A 158 -8.27 -9.32 -10.08
CA MET A 158 -8.84 -10.67 -10.23
C MET A 158 -8.95 -11.09 -11.70
N MET A 159 -9.33 -10.19 -12.60
CA MET A 159 -9.36 -10.46 -14.05
C MET A 159 -7.97 -10.78 -14.62
N LEU A 160 -6.91 -10.19 -14.03
CA LEU A 160 -5.51 -10.48 -14.36
C LEU A 160 -4.97 -11.72 -13.61
N GLY A 161 -5.81 -12.41 -12.84
CA GLY A 161 -5.44 -13.59 -12.05
C GLY A 161 -4.55 -13.28 -10.85
N ILE A 162 -4.52 -12.02 -10.39
CA ILE A 162 -3.82 -11.61 -9.17
C ILE A 162 -4.65 -12.06 -7.97
N THR A 163 -3.99 -12.71 -7.01
CA THR A 163 -4.63 -13.28 -5.81
C THR A 163 -3.98 -12.77 -4.51
N GLY A 164 -3.15 -11.73 -4.57
CA GLY A 164 -2.44 -11.22 -3.40
C GLY A 164 -1.46 -10.10 -3.71
N THR A 165 -0.86 -9.57 -2.65
CA THR A 165 0.01 -8.38 -2.69
C THR A 165 1.43 -8.68 -2.19
N PRO A 166 2.45 -7.96 -2.69
CA PRO A 166 2.36 -7.06 -3.83
C PRO A 166 2.22 -7.85 -5.13
N SER A 167 1.57 -7.26 -6.12
CA SER A 167 1.59 -7.76 -7.50
C SER A 167 1.75 -6.59 -8.46
N TYR A 168 2.34 -6.85 -9.62
CA TYR A 168 2.71 -5.84 -10.59
C TYR A 168 2.24 -6.23 -11.99
N LEU A 169 1.78 -5.26 -12.77
CA LEU A 169 1.66 -5.38 -14.22
C LEU A 169 2.77 -4.53 -14.84
N LEU A 170 3.70 -5.19 -15.51
CA LEU A 170 4.86 -4.58 -16.16
C LEU A 170 5.01 -5.22 -17.55
N ASN A 171 5.06 -4.39 -18.60
CA ASN A 171 5.21 -4.86 -19.99
C ASN A 171 4.20 -5.95 -20.40
N GLY A 172 2.96 -5.85 -19.91
CA GLY A 172 1.90 -6.83 -20.16
C GLY A 172 2.04 -8.15 -19.39
N GLN A 173 3.03 -8.27 -18.52
CA GLN A 173 3.27 -9.44 -17.67
C GLN A 173 2.87 -9.17 -16.23
N VAL A 174 2.20 -10.15 -15.61
CA VAL A 174 1.86 -10.12 -14.19
C VAL A 174 2.99 -10.75 -13.38
N LEU A 175 3.62 -9.95 -12.53
CA LEU A 175 4.61 -10.39 -11.55
C LEU A 175 3.95 -10.44 -10.16
N ARG A 176 4.12 -11.54 -9.42
CA ARG A 176 3.43 -11.76 -8.14
C ARG A 176 4.42 -11.91 -7.00
N GLY A 177 4.12 -11.30 -5.86
CA GLY A 177 4.98 -11.30 -4.69
C GLY A 177 6.16 -10.33 -4.82
N VAL A 178 6.98 -10.28 -3.78
CA VAL A 178 8.16 -9.40 -3.73
C VAL A 178 9.13 -9.80 -4.85
N GLN A 179 9.42 -8.87 -5.75
CA GLN A 179 10.39 -9.04 -6.84
C GLN A 179 11.74 -8.44 -6.46
N GLU A 180 12.81 -8.89 -7.09
CA GLU A 180 14.10 -8.18 -7.09
C GLU A 180 13.98 -6.88 -7.88
N VAL A 181 14.84 -5.90 -7.55
CA VAL A 181 14.81 -4.57 -8.19
C VAL A 181 14.98 -4.69 -9.70
N GLU A 182 15.85 -5.58 -10.16
CA GLU A 182 16.14 -5.80 -11.59
C GLU A 182 14.93 -6.32 -12.38
N ALA A 183 14.04 -7.06 -11.72
CA ALA A 183 12.81 -7.55 -12.36
C ALA A 183 11.72 -6.46 -12.47
N LEU A 184 11.93 -5.31 -11.82
CA LEU A 184 11.06 -4.14 -11.84
C LEU A 184 11.60 -3.01 -12.72
N LEU A 185 12.72 -3.24 -13.42
CA LEU A 185 13.30 -2.34 -14.42
C LEU A 185 12.70 -2.55 -15.80
#